data_AF-A0A7W1BM04-F1
#
_entry.id   AF-A0A7W1BM04-F1
#
_cell.length_a   1.000
_cell.length_b   1.000
_cell.length_c   1.000
_cell.angle_alpha   90.00
_cell.angle_beta   90.00
_cell.angle_gamma   90.00
#
_symmetry.space_group_name_H-M   'P 1'
#
loop_
_entity.id
_entity.type
_entity.pdbx_description
1 polymer ?
#
loop_
_entity_poly.entity_id
_entity_poly.type
_entity_poly.pdbx_seq_one_letter_code
_entity_poly.pdbx_strand_id
1 'polypeptide(L)'
;SGYKQFLPGTPQKVYHFTNYRRSIAEALAFDAARPSSLLYEMTATGGFKLVGAMYHAPQRASMEQLDERIPLGIARWHRHVNLCFPVRGDTARWRETKNGVPLFGPLGSIATEEDCDATGGRFVENLFGWMVHVNAFASDPKVVWGSEDGAHDHKAGH
;
A
#
# COMPACT_ATOMS: atom_id res chain seq x y z
N SER A 1 -1.38 -20.74 8.12
CA SER A 1 -1.07 -19.32 7.87
C SER A 1 -2.19 -18.71 7.05
N GLY A 2 -2.79 -17.62 7.52
CA GLY A 2 -3.88 -16.92 6.86
C GLY A 2 -3.60 -15.42 6.76
N TYR A 3 -4.61 -14.65 6.39
CA TYR A 3 -4.54 -13.20 6.36
C TYR A 3 -4.51 -12.62 7.78
N LYS A 4 -3.67 -11.61 8.01
CA LYS A 4 -3.55 -10.87 9.28
C LYS A 4 -3.69 -9.38 9.02
N GLN A 5 -4.36 -8.65 9.91
CA GLN A 5 -4.49 -7.21 9.77
C GLN A 5 -3.11 -6.54 9.73
N PHE A 6 -2.89 -5.72 8.71
CA PHE A 6 -1.72 -4.85 8.59
C PHE A 6 -1.94 -3.59 9.44
N LEU A 7 -0.92 -3.19 10.19
CA LEU A 7 -0.97 -2.07 11.15
C LEU A 7 -2.18 -2.14 12.11
N PRO A 8 -2.26 -3.19 12.96
CA PRO A 8 -3.37 -3.34 13.89
C PRO A 8 -3.40 -2.18 14.89
N GLY A 9 -4.61 -1.68 15.19
CA GLY A 9 -4.82 -0.55 16.09
C GLY A 9 -4.69 0.83 15.44
N THR A 10 -4.30 0.91 14.17
CA THR A 10 -4.27 2.16 13.40
C THR A 10 -5.54 2.29 12.55
N PRO A 11 -6.33 3.37 12.70
CA PRO A 11 -7.46 3.66 11.82
C PRO A 11 -7.02 3.78 10.36
N GLN A 12 -7.75 3.12 9.46
CA GLN A 12 -7.51 3.13 8.02
C GLN A 12 -8.85 3.32 7.30
N LYS A 13 -8.85 4.02 6.17
CA LYS A 13 -10.05 4.12 5.31
C LYS A 13 -10.41 2.73 4.74
N VAL A 14 -9.40 1.98 4.28
CA VAL A 14 -9.50 0.59 3.86
C VAL A 14 -8.49 -0.25 4.65
N TYR A 15 -8.97 -1.26 5.34
CA TYR A 15 -8.17 -2.18 6.15
C TYR A 15 -7.62 -3.32 5.30
N HIS A 16 -6.30 -3.47 5.34
CA HIS A 16 -5.61 -4.57 4.69
C HIS A 16 -5.47 -5.75 5.63
N PHE A 17 -5.97 -6.90 5.21
CA PHE A 17 -5.64 -8.17 5.82
C PHE A 17 -4.69 -8.90 4.88
N THR A 18 -3.43 -9.05 5.28
CA THR A 18 -2.32 -9.47 4.42
C THR A 18 -1.85 -10.88 4.74
N ASN A 19 -1.60 -11.66 3.69
CA ASN A 19 -0.92 -12.95 3.79
C ASN A 19 0.55 -12.76 3.40
N TYR A 20 1.41 -12.61 4.40
CA TYR A 20 2.84 -12.31 4.20
C TYR A 20 3.57 -13.35 3.35
N ARG A 21 3.20 -14.64 3.44
CA ARG A 21 3.83 -15.68 2.61
C ARG A 21 3.48 -15.50 1.13
N ARG A 22 2.22 -15.16 0.83
CA ARG A 22 1.79 -14.85 -0.54
C ARG A 22 2.50 -13.59 -1.02
N SER A 23 2.50 -12.52 -0.23
CA SER A 23 3.20 -11.26 -0.54
C SER A 23 4.66 -11.47 -0.95
N ILE A 24 5.41 -12.33 -0.24
CA ILE A 24 6.80 -12.67 -0.60
C ILE A 24 6.87 -13.49 -1.89
N ALA A 25 5.98 -14.46 -2.10
CA ALA A 25 5.95 -15.26 -3.32
C ALA A 25 5.58 -14.44 -4.56
N GLU A 26 4.63 -13.51 -4.44
CA GLU A 26 4.20 -12.61 -5.53
C GLU A 26 5.32 -11.65 -5.97
N ALA A 27 6.25 -11.30 -5.07
CA ALA A 27 7.44 -10.54 -5.43
C ALA A 27 8.40 -11.31 -6.37
N LEU A 28 8.25 -12.63 -6.49
CA LEU A 28 8.99 -13.47 -7.43
C LEU A 28 8.19 -13.74 -8.71
N ALA A 29 6.91 -14.08 -8.58
CA ALA A 29 6.01 -14.38 -9.69
C ALA A 29 4.55 -14.08 -9.33
N PHE A 30 3.91 -13.24 -10.16
CA PHE A 30 2.50 -12.87 -10.02
C PHE A 30 1.54 -14.05 -10.30
N ASP A 31 0.50 -14.18 -9.48
CA ASP A 31 -0.60 -15.15 -9.61
C ASP A 31 -1.95 -14.52 -9.21
N ALA A 32 -2.83 -14.38 -10.20
CA ALA A 32 -4.15 -13.77 -10.03
C ALA A 32 -5.08 -14.52 -9.05
N ALA A 33 -4.84 -15.80 -8.79
CA ALA A 33 -5.61 -16.59 -7.82
C ALA A 33 -5.14 -16.39 -6.37
N ARG A 34 -4.05 -15.65 -6.14
CA ARG A 34 -3.40 -15.52 -4.83
C ARG A 34 -3.22 -14.06 -4.41
N PRO A 35 -4.31 -13.35 -4.04
CA PRO A 35 -4.19 -11.98 -3.55
C PRO A 35 -3.28 -11.90 -2.32
N SER A 36 -2.40 -10.90 -2.30
CA SER A 36 -1.48 -10.64 -1.19
C SER A 36 -2.24 -10.08 0.02
N SER A 37 -3.27 -9.26 -0.22
CA SER A 37 -4.19 -8.77 0.82
C SER A 37 -5.65 -8.82 0.38
N LEU A 38 -6.53 -8.99 1.36
CA LEU A 38 -7.96 -8.76 1.25
C LEU A 38 -8.28 -7.37 1.84
N LEU A 39 -9.14 -6.61 1.17
CA LEU A 39 -9.44 -5.22 1.49
C LEU A 39 -10.82 -5.11 2.13
N TYR A 40 -10.90 -4.44 3.28
CA TYR A 40 -12.15 -4.31 4.03
C TYR A 40 -12.44 -2.87 4.45
N GLU A 41 -13.72 -2.50 4.46
CA GLU A 41 -14.22 -1.31 5.14
C GLU A 41 -14.81 -1.70 6.50
N MET A 42 -14.63 -0.85 7.51
CA MET A 42 -15.30 -1.03 8.79
C MET A 42 -16.77 -0.57 8.67
N THR A 43 -17.69 -1.45 9.07
CA THR A 43 -19.12 -1.18 9.09
C THR A 43 -19.50 -0.34 10.32
N ALA A 44 -20.64 0.35 10.27
CA ALA A 44 -21.15 1.14 11.39
C ALA A 44 -21.35 0.33 12.69
N THR A 45 -21.54 -0.99 12.58
CA THR A 45 -21.71 -1.91 13.72
C THR A 45 -20.39 -2.50 14.22
N GLY A 46 -19.24 -2.07 13.68
CA GLY A 46 -17.90 -2.51 14.09
C GLY A 46 -17.41 -3.81 13.41
N GLY A 47 -18.18 -4.38 12.47
CA GLY A 47 -17.73 -5.49 11.63
C GLY A 47 -16.93 -5.03 10.40
N PHE A 48 -16.45 -5.97 9.58
CA PHE A 48 -15.72 -5.69 8.34
C PHE A 48 -16.50 -6.17 7.10
N LYS A 49 -16.61 -5.31 6.09
CA LYS A 49 -17.18 -5.62 4.77
C LYS A 49 -16.06 -5.79 3.75
N LEU A 50 -15.99 -6.91 3.05
CA LEU A 50 -15.02 -7.12 1.97
C LEU A 50 -15.36 -6.18 0.80
N VAL A 51 -14.38 -5.39 0.37
CA VAL A 51 -14.53 -4.41 -0.72
C VAL A 51 -13.61 -4.66 -1.90
N GLY A 52 -12.57 -5.48 -1.72
CA GLY A 52 -11.66 -5.80 -2.80
C GLY A 52 -10.49 -6.69 -2.40
N ALA A 53 -9.51 -6.75 -3.28
CA ALA A 53 -8.26 -7.46 -3.07
C ALA A 53 -7.07 -6.65 -3.60
N MET A 54 -5.91 -6.87 -3.01
CA MET A 54 -4.64 -6.31 -3.44
C MET A 54 -3.72 -7.43 -3.90
N TYR A 55 -2.96 -7.15 -4.95
CA TYR A 55 -1.92 -8.02 -5.48
C TYR A 55 -0.57 -7.29 -5.53
N HIS A 56 0.51 -8.05 -5.35
CA HIS A 56 1.86 -7.57 -5.58
C HIS A 56 2.41 -8.17 -6.87
N ALA A 57 3.40 -7.52 -7.47
CA ALA A 57 4.17 -8.05 -8.59
C ALA A 57 5.66 -7.67 -8.45
N PRO A 58 6.58 -8.39 -9.13
CA PRO A 58 8.01 -8.13 -9.02
C PRO A 58 8.37 -6.70 -9.41
N GLN A 59 9.21 -6.03 -8.62
CA GLN A 59 9.67 -4.64 -8.89
C GLN A 59 10.26 -4.46 -10.30
N ARG A 60 10.90 -5.52 -10.83
CA ARG A 60 11.54 -5.55 -12.15
C ARG A 60 10.58 -5.75 -13.33
N ALA A 61 9.28 -5.96 -13.07
CA ALA A 61 8.29 -6.10 -14.15
C ALA A 61 8.15 -4.80 -14.93
N SER A 62 8.03 -4.90 -16.26
CA SER A 62 7.71 -3.76 -17.12
C SER A 62 6.22 -3.41 -17.04
N MET A 63 5.85 -2.19 -17.43
CA MET A 63 4.43 -1.80 -17.51
C MET A 63 3.63 -2.69 -18.47
N GLU A 64 4.19 -3.01 -19.63
CA GLU A 64 3.55 -3.92 -20.59
C GLU A 64 3.22 -5.28 -19.98
N GLN A 65 4.18 -5.87 -19.25
CA GLN A 65 3.97 -7.12 -18.52
C GLN A 65 2.84 -6.97 -17.48
N LEU A 66 2.78 -5.87 -16.75
CA LEU A 66 1.73 -5.64 -15.75
C LEU A 66 0.35 -5.47 -16.40
N ASP A 67 0.28 -4.76 -17.52
CA ASP A 67 -0.96 -4.46 -18.24
C ASP A 67 -1.55 -5.72 -18.93
N GLU A 68 -0.70 -6.67 -19.35
CA GLU A 68 -1.14 -8.00 -19.82
C GLU A 68 -1.91 -8.79 -18.74
N ARG A 69 -1.62 -8.52 -17.45
CA ARG A 69 -2.21 -9.24 -16.32
C ARG A 69 -3.49 -8.58 -15.84
N ILE A 70 -3.41 -7.28 -15.61
CA ILE A 70 -4.55 -6.44 -15.18
C ILE A 70 -4.57 -5.23 -16.11
N PRO A 71 -5.47 -5.22 -17.11
CA PRO A 71 -5.59 -4.09 -18.03
C PRO A 71 -5.88 -2.78 -17.29
N LEU A 72 -5.31 -1.66 -17.76
CA LEU A 72 -5.49 -0.34 -17.15
C LEU A 72 -6.96 0.16 -17.11
N GLY A 73 -7.80 -0.39 -17.98
CA GLY A 73 -9.25 -0.17 -17.94
C GLY A 73 -9.93 -0.85 -16.75
N ILE A 74 -9.21 -1.72 -16.00
CA ILE A 74 -9.71 -2.46 -14.85
C ILE A 74 -9.17 -1.95 -13.51
N ALA A 75 -7.88 -1.62 -13.46
CA ALA A 75 -7.22 -1.02 -12.31
C ALA A 75 -5.87 -0.47 -12.74
N ARG A 76 -5.22 0.33 -11.90
CA ARG A 76 -3.90 0.90 -12.19
C ARG A 76 -2.84 0.33 -11.25
N TRP A 77 -1.72 -0.07 -11.83
CA TRP A 77 -0.52 -0.46 -11.09
C TRP A 77 0.20 0.77 -10.54
N HIS A 78 0.69 0.70 -9.30
CA HIS A 78 1.48 1.75 -8.66
C HIS A 78 2.63 1.17 -7.82
N ARG A 79 3.56 2.03 -7.39
CA ARG A 79 4.66 1.70 -6.48
C ARG A 79 4.77 2.75 -5.40
N HIS A 80 5.02 2.32 -4.17
CA HIS A 80 5.47 3.25 -3.13
C HIS A 80 6.99 3.34 -3.21
N VAL A 81 7.47 4.53 -3.59
CA VAL A 81 8.89 4.80 -3.78
C VAL A 81 9.37 5.93 -2.88
N ASN A 82 10.67 5.95 -2.62
CA ASN A 82 11.36 6.99 -1.86
C ASN A 82 10.71 7.24 -0.49
N LEU A 83 10.62 6.19 0.32
CA LEU A 83 10.01 6.28 1.65
C LEU A 83 11.08 6.37 2.73
N CYS A 84 10.82 7.20 3.75
CA CYS A 84 11.60 7.19 4.97
C CYS A 84 10.85 6.49 6.11
N PHE A 85 11.51 5.55 6.80
CA PHE A 85 10.97 4.86 7.96
C PHE A 85 11.78 5.15 9.22
N PRO A 86 11.20 5.02 10.43
CA PRO A 86 12.00 4.98 11.63
C PRO A 86 12.97 3.80 11.61
N VAL A 87 14.08 3.93 12.33
CA VAL A 87 14.97 2.80 12.61
C VAL A 87 14.19 1.68 13.30
N ARG A 88 14.61 0.43 13.06
CA ARG A 88 13.88 -0.74 13.56
C ARG A 88 13.83 -0.71 15.09
N GLY A 89 12.64 -0.93 15.64
CA GLY A 89 12.40 -0.91 17.09
C GLY A 89 11.96 0.44 17.63
N ASP A 90 12.15 1.53 16.90
CA ASP A 90 11.78 2.86 17.35
C ASP A 90 10.31 3.19 17.03
N THR A 91 9.43 2.60 17.84
CA THR A 91 7.98 2.74 17.68
C THR A 91 7.45 4.13 17.97
N ALA A 92 8.18 4.96 18.73
CA ALA A 92 7.75 6.30 19.11
C ALA A 92 7.74 7.25 17.91
N ARG A 93 8.77 7.16 17.06
CA ARG A 93 8.97 8.06 15.91
C ARG A 93 7.92 7.93 14.82
N TRP A 94 7.18 6.83 14.78
CA TRP A 94 6.03 6.66 13.87
C TRP A 94 4.94 7.72 14.09
N ARG A 95 4.91 8.39 15.24
CA ARG A 95 3.95 9.45 15.55
C ARG A 95 4.51 10.86 15.34
N GLU A 96 5.76 10.99 14.90
CA GLU A 96 6.34 12.30 14.63
C GLU A 96 5.65 12.95 13.43
N THR A 97 5.27 14.22 13.61
CA THR A 97 4.63 15.03 12.56
C THR A 97 5.28 16.40 12.47
N LYS A 98 5.34 16.96 11.26
CA LYS A 98 5.69 18.36 11.01
C LYS A 98 4.51 19.05 10.32
N ASN A 99 4.00 20.12 10.91
CA ASN A 99 2.82 20.84 10.42
C ASN A 99 1.59 19.93 10.20
N GLY A 100 1.40 18.96 11.08
CA GLY A 100 0.28 17.99 10.99
C GLY A 100 0.45 16.89 9.95
N VAL A 101 1.59 16.83 9.26
CA VAL A 101 1.93 15.77 8.30
C VAL A 101 2.89 14.78 8.96
N PRO A 102 2.68 13.46 8.88
CA PRO A 102 3.64 12.47 9.34
C PRO A 102 5.03 12.70 8.75
N LEU A 103 6.10 12.50 9.52
CA LEU A 103 7.46 12.55 8.99
C LEU A 103 7.82 11.25 8.27
N PHE A 104 7.44 10.11 8.85
CA PHE A 104 7.82 8.79 8.39
C PHE A 104 6.63 7.98 7.85
N GLY A 105 6.95 6.98 7.03
CA GLY A 105 6.01 6.00 6.50
C GLY A 105 5.42 6.38 5.13
N PRO A 106 4.43 5.62 4.63
CA PRO A 106 3.83 5.86 3.31
C PRO A 106 3.13 7.21 3.14
N LEU A 107 2.74 7.84 4.26
CA LEU A 107 2.16 9.18 4.31
C LEU A 107 3.18 10.23 4.82
N GLY A 108 4.44 9.84 4.91
CA GLY A 108 5.54 10.65 5.41
C GLY A 108 5.92 11.76 4.44
N SER A 109 6.33 12.92 4.97
CA SER A 109 6.82 14.03 4.16
C SER A 109 8.29 13.88 3.73
N ILE A 110 9.05 12.96 4.32
CA ILE A 110 10.47 12.76 4.00
C ILE A 110 10.57 11.76 2.84
N ALA A 111 10.96 12.26 1.67
CA ALA A 111 10.95 11.51 0.42
C ALA A 111 12.29 11.52 -0.34
N THR A 112 13.39 11.91 0.31
CA THR A 112 14.75 11.82 -0.25
C THR A 112 15.63 10.96 0.67
N GLU A 113 16.67 10.35 0.10
CA GLU A 113 17.64 9.56 0.86
C GLU A 113 18.42 10.45 1.83
N GLU A 114 18.90 11.60 1.35
CA GLU A 114 19.65 12.58 2.16
C GLU A 114 18.85 13.08 3.38
N ASP A 115 17.59 13.50 3.19
CA ASP A 115 16.75 13.96 4.30
C ASP A 115 16.40 12.82 5.27
N CYS A 116 16.25 11.60 4.75
CA CYS A 116 16.00 10.44 5.58
C CYS A 116 17.21 10.10 6.45
N ASP A 117 18.41 10.16 5.90
CA ASP A 117 19.65 9.94 6.64
C ASP A 117 19.91 11.05 7.66
N ALA A 118 19.67 12.31 7.29
CA ALA A 118 19.82 13.47 8.18
C ALA A 118 18.89 13.40 9.41
N THR A 119 17.73 12.74 9.28
CA THR A 119 16.79 12.51 10.39
C THR A 119 17.06 11.20 11.14
N GLY A 120 18.15 10.49 10.82
CA GLY A 120 18.48 9.19 11.38
C GLY A 120 17.41 8.14 11.09
N GLY A 121 16.78 8.24 9.91
CA GLY A 121 15.78 7.32 9.42
C GLY A 121 16.40 6.12 8.70
N ARG A 122 15.53 5.34 8.04
CA ARG A 122 15.89 4.24 7.15
C ARG A 122 15.21 4.46 5.82
N PHE A 123 15.99 4.80 4.81
CA PHE A 123 15.48 4.99 3.45
C PHE A 123 15.09 3.66 2.82
N VAL A 124 13.99 3.67 2.07
CA VAL A 124 13.48 2.55 1.30
C VAL A 124 13.07 3.08 -0.07
N GLU A 125 13.91 2.83 -1.07
CA GLU A 125 13.70 3.26 -2.45
C GLU A 125 12.40 2.69 -3.03
N ASN A 126 12.10 1.43 -2.74
CA ASN A 126 10.88 0.77 -3.19
C ASN A 126 10.34 -0.16 -2.11
N LEU A 127 9.10 0.05 -1.71
CA LEU A 127 8.42 -0.80 -0.77
C LEU A 127 7.40 -1.68 -1.50
N PHE A 128 7.58 -3.01 -1.38
CA PHE A 128 6.68 -4.06 -1.87
C PHE A 128 6.59 -4.27 -3.39
N GLY A 129 7.37 -3.56 -4.20
CA GLY A 129 7.33 -3.70 -5.66
C GLY A 129 6.11 -3.03 -6.28
N TRP A 130 5.61 -3.60 -7.37
CA TRP A 130 4.37 -3.15 -8.01
C TRP A 130 3.17 -3.66 -7.24
N MET A 131 2.16 -2.81 -7.09
CA MET A 131 0.93 -3.10 -6.37
C MET A 131 -0.26 -2.69 -7.22
N VAL A 132 -1.36 -3.45 -7.09
CA VAL A 132 -2.65 -3.08 -7.67
C VAL A 132 -3.75 -3.43 -6.69
N HIS A 133 -4.67 -2.48 -6.50
CA HIS A 133 -5.90 -2.68 -5.74
C HIS A 133 -7.04 -2.91 -6.73
N VAL A 134 -7.78 -4.00 -6.54
CA VAL A 134 -8.95 -4.36 -7.34
C VAL A 134 -10.18 -4.23 -6.45
N ASN A 135 -10.92 -3.14 -6.63
CA ASN A 135 -12.16 -2.84 -5.91
C ASN A 135 -13.37 -3.45 -6.63
N ALA A 136 -13.39 -4.78 -6.76
CA ALA A 136 -14.36 -5.52 -7.57
C ALA A 136 -15.83 -5.33 -7.15
N PHE A 137 -16.08 -4.80 -5.96
CA PHE A 137 -17.43 -4.62 -5.40
C PHE A 137 -17.84 -3.15 -5.25
N ALA A 138 -17.04 -2.21 -5.75
CA ALA A 138 -17.40 -0.80 -5.76
C ALA A 138 -18.43 -0.51 -6.86
N SER A 139 -19.41 0.33 -6.56
CA SER A 139 -20.44 0.77 -7.50
C SER A 139 -20.10 2.09 -8.21
N ASP A 140 -19.19 2.89 -7.65
CA ASP A 140 -18.70 4.13 -8.26
C ASP A 140 -17.54 3.81 -9.23
N PRO A 141 -17.67 4.07 -10.54
CA PRO A 141 -16.60 3.86 -11.50
C PRO A 141 -15.29 4.57 -11.14
N LYS A 142 -15.33 5.71 -10.44
CA LYS A 142 -14.11 6.38 -9.97
C LYS A 142 -13.35 5.56 -8.92
N VAL A 143 -14.05 4.75 -8.13
CA VAL A 143 -13.46 3.88 -7.10
C VAL A 143 -13.01 2.55 -7.71
N VAL A 144 -13.71 2.06 -8.74
CA VAL A 144 -13.31 0.86 -9.48
C VAL A 144 -12.04 1.13 -10.30
N TRP A 145 -11.98 2.29 -10.98
CA TRP A 145 -10.92 2.61 -11.95
C TRP A 145 -9.88 3.63 -11.46
N GLY A 146 -10.12 4.28 -10.31
CA GLY A 146 -9.23 5.31 -9.76
C GLY A 146 -7.98 4.72 -9.14
N SER A 147 -6.83 5.31 -9.46
CA SER A 147 -5.54 5.10 -8.78
C SER A 147 -5.42 5.89 -7.48
N GLU A 148 -6.49 6.55 -7.03
CA GLU A 148 -6.52 7.15 -5.70
C GLU A 148 -6.63 5.98 -4.73
N ASP A 149 -5.48 5.48 -4.31
CA ASP A 149 -5.35 4.41 -3.35
C ASP A 149 -6.18 4.79 -2.12
N GLY A 150 -7.40 4.29 -2.03
CA GLY A 150 -8.36 4.63 -0.97
C GLY A 150 -7.84 4.30 0.44
N ALA A 151 -6.65 3.70 0.54
CA ALA A 151 -5.91 3.44 1.76
C ALA A 151 -4.91 4.56 2.15
N HIS A 152 -4.37 5.30 1.19
CA HIS A 152 -3.35 6.33 1.39
C HIS A 152 -3.67 7.52 0.49
N ASP A 153 -4.32 8.52 1.08
CA ASP A 153 -4.60 9.81 0.43
C ASP A 153 -3.26 10.52 0.18
N HIS A 154 -2.67 10.28 -0.99
CA HIS A 154 -1.47 10.98 -1.44
C HIS A 154 -1.88 12.39 -1.84
N LYS A 155 -1.67 13.37 -0.95
CA LYS A 155 -1.62 14.77 -1.40
C LYS A 155 -0.46 14.91 -2.36
N ALA A 156 -0.78 15.03 -3.64
CA ALA A 156 0.18 15.41 -4.67
C ALA A 156 0.82 16.74 -4.26
N GLY A 157 2.12 16.71 -3.96
CA GLY A 157 2.93 17.92 -3.83
C GLY A 157 3.12 18.55 -5.20
N HIS A 158 2.90 19.86 -5.28
CA HIS A 158 3.35 20.72 -6.39
C HIS A 158 4.85 20.99 -6.28
#